data_AF-A0A1B6KBM7-F1
#
_entry.id   AF-A0A1B6KBM7-F1
#
_cell.length_a   1.000
_cell.length_b   1.000
_cell.length_c   1.000
_cell.angle_alpha   90.00
_cell.angle_beta   90.00
_cell.angle_gamma   90.00
#
_symmetry.space_group_name_H-M   'P 1'
#
loop_
_entity.id
_entity.type
_entity.pdbx_description
1 polymer ?
#
loop_
_entity_poly.entity_id
_entity_poly.type
_entity_poly.pdbx_seq_one_letter_code
_entity_poly.pdbx_strand_id
1 'polypeptide(L)'
;IFDFIVVGGGVAGAVMAGRLSEEADWRVLLLEAGSEEPTTSSIPAFAVSAVGTDLDWKFKTEPQPGACGKTGGVCSWPRGKMLGGTGAMTGMMYFRGHRQLFDSWAAAGNAGWSYEEVLPYFIKAENNKNPELVETAYHGYQGPLTVQRFSHKPAFVDDVL
;
A
#
# COMPACT_ATOMS: atom_id res chain seq x y z
N ILE A 1 -27.61 -5.54 10.13
CA ILE A 1 -26.63 -5.99 11.16
C ILE A 1 -25.46 -6.58 10.39
N PHE A 2 -24.24 -6.24 10.78
CA PHE A 2 -23.00 -6.74 10.19
C PHE A 2 -22.20 -7.44 11.29
N ASP A 3 -21.43 -8.45 10.92
CA ASP A 3 -20.52 -9.17 11.83
C ASP A 3 -19.22 -8.38 11.99
N PHE A 4 -18.78 -7.72 10.90
CA PHE A 4 -17.62 -6.84 10.90
C PHE A 4 -17.93 -5.51 10.24
N ILE A 5 -17.43 -4.42 10.81
CA ILE A 5 -17.41 -3.10 10.20
C ILE A 5 -15.95 -2.68 10.08
N VAL A 6 -15.49 -2.54 8.83
CA VAL A 6 -14.15 -2.03 8.51
C VAL A 6 -14.29 -0.55 8.19
N VAL A 7 -13.56 0.29 8.92
CA VAL A 7 -13.59 1.75 8.74
C VAL A 7 -12.32 2.18 8.01
N GLY A 8 -12.49 2.63 6.77
CA GLY A 8 -11.45 3.00 5.81
C GLY A 8 -11.21 1.91 4.76
N GLY A 9 -11.56 2.19 3.51
CA GLY A 9 -11.31 1.37 2.32
C GLY A 9 -9.93 1.58 1.70
N GLY A 10 -8.94 1.92 2.52
CA GLY A 10 -7.53 1.99 2.10
C GLY A 10 -6.88 0.62 1.96
N VAL A 11 -5.55 0.58 1.71
CA VAL A 11 -4.78 -0.65 1.45
C VAL A 11 -5.10 -1.79 2.42
N ALA A 12 -4.94 -1.57 3.73
CA ALA A 12 -5.19 -2.62 4.73
C ALA A 12 -6.69 -2.92 4.90
N GLY A 13 -7.54 -1.90 4.86
CA GLY A 13 -8.98 -2.07 5.04
C GLY A 13 -9.64 -2.85 3.91
N ALA A 14 -9.23 -2.61 2.66
CA ALA A 14 -9.66 -3.39 1.51
C ALA A 14 -9.23 -4.86 1.63
N VAL A 15 -7.99 -5.12 2.08
CA VAL A 15 -7.52 -6.49 2.35
C VAL A 15 -8.35 -7.16 3.44
N MET A 16 -8.56 -6.47 4.57
CA MET A 16 -9.37 -7.00 5.68
C MET A 16 -10.80 -7.31 5.25
N ALA A 17 -11.48 -6.34 4.62
CA ALA A 17 -12.85 -6.52 4.17
C ALA A 17 -12.97 -7.65 3.13
N GLY A 18 -12.03 -7.71 2.17
CA GLY A 18 -11.98 -8.76 1.17
C GLY A 18 -11.79 -10.16 1.77
N ARG A 19 -10.83 -10.32 2.69
CA ARG A 19 -10.55 -11.61 3.34
C ARG A 19 -11.68 -12.07 4.27
N LEU A 20 -12.26 -11.16 5.05
CA LEU A 20 -13.42 -11.49 5.88
C LEU A 20 -14.62 -11.90 5.02
N SER A 21 -14.78 -11.31 3.84
CA SER A 21 -15.88 -11.64 2.91
C SER A 21 -15.68 -12.96 2.15
N GLU A 22 -14.53 -13.64 2.30
CA GLU A 22 -14.33 -15.00 1.76
C GLU A 22 -15.18 -16.03 2.52
N GLU A 23 -15.59 -15.74 3.76
CA GLU A 23 -16.52 -16.54 4.54
C GLU A 23 -17.96 -16.13 4.24
N ALA A 24 -18.75 -17.03 3.66
CA ALA A 24 -20.09 -16.72 3.15
C ALA A 24 -21.09 -16.39 4.27
N ASP A 25 -20.83 -16.87 5.49
CA ASP A 25 -21.68 -16.64 6.66
C ASP A 25 -21.47 -15.25 7.30
N TRP A 26 -20.38 -14.55 6.96
CA TRP A 26 -20.06 -13.23 7.54
C TRP A 26 -20.58 -12.07 6.68
N ARG A 27 -21.30 -11.15 7.31
CA ARG A 27 -21.71 -9.88 6.70
C ARG A 27 -20.71 -8.79 7.05
N VAL A 28 -20.00 -8.31 6.05
CA VAL A 28 -18.96 -7.28 6.21
C VAL A 28 -19.43 -5.95 5.62
N LEU A 29 -19.33 -4.87 6.41
CA LEU A 29 -19.52 -3.50 5.94
C LEU A 29 -18.16 -2.82 5.84
N LEU A 30 -17.86 -2.25 4.67
CA LEU A 30 -16.72 -1.33 4.48
C LEU A 30 -17.22 0.11 4.37
N LEU A 31 -16.70 0.99 5.21
CA LEU A 31 -16.97 2.42 5.16
C LEU A 31 -15.76 3.16 4.64
N GLU A 32 -15.88 3.87 3.52
CA GLU A 32 -14.84 4.74 2.97
C GLU A 32 -15.37 6.17 2.90
N ALA A 33 -14.52 7.13 3.30
CA ALA A 33 -14.89 8.55 3.34
C ALA A 33 -14.76 9.23 1.97
N GLY A 34 -13.93 8.66 1.10
CA GLY A 34 -13.71 9.09 -0.28
C GLY A 34 -14.68 8.51 -1.29
N SER A 35 -14.44 8.86 -2.55
CA SER A 35 -15.15 8.30 -3.69
C SER A 35 -14.68 6.88 -4.03
N GLU A 36 -15.31 6.26 -5.02
CA GLU A 36 -14.68 5.15 -5.74
C GLU A 36 -13.34 5.57 -6.35
N GLU A 37 -12.52 4.56 -6.66
CA GLU A 37 -11.23 4.75 -7.29
C GLU A 37 -11.43 5.32 -8.72
N PRO A 38 -10.85 6.50 -9.05
CA PRO A 38 -10.98 7.09 -10.38
C PRO A 38 -10.09 6.37 -11.39
N THR A 39 -10.48 6.32 -12.66
CA THR A 39 -9.67 5.69 -13.72
C THR A 39 -8.22 6.21 -13.79
N THR A 40 -7.99 7.47 -13.44
CA THR A 40 -6.64 8.07 -13.46
C THR A 40 -5.66 7.41 -12.50
N SER A 41 -6.09 6.83 -11.36
CA SER A 41 -5.18 6.13 -10.44
C SER A 41 -4.68 4.81 -11.00
N SER A 42 -5.42 4.19 -11.93
CA SER A 42 -4.99 2.97 -12.61
C SER A 42 -3.87 3.21 -13.64
N ILE A 43 -3.54 4.47 -13.92
CA ILE A 43 -2.46 4.85 -14.84
C ILE A 43 -1.21 5.20 -14.01
N PRO A 44 -0.17 4.34 -14.02
CA PRO A 44 1.10 4.57 -13.34
C PRO A 44 1.69 5.97 -13.39
N ALA A 45 1.70 6.57 -14.59
CA ALA A 45 2.29 7.88 -14.84
C ALA A 45 1.58 9.02 -14.08
N PHE A 46 0.37 8.76 -13.56
CA PHE A 46 -0.47 9.71 -12.85
C PHE A 46 -0.51 9.48 -11.34
N ALA A 47 0.40 8.69 -10.76
CA ALA A 47 0.45 8.37 -9.33
C ALA A 47 0.26 9.57 -8.38
N VAL A 48 0.78 10.75 -8.75
CA VAL A 48 0.69 11.97 -7.92
C VAL A 48 -0.36 12.98 -8.39
N SER A 49 -1.16 12.66 -9.42
CA SER A 49 -2.18 13.55 -9.97
C SER A 49 -3.31 13.88 -8.96
N ALA A 50 -3.56 12.97 -8.02
CA ALA A 50 -4.56 13.15 -6.97
C ALA A 50 -4.15 14.16 -5.89
N VAL A 51 -2.87 14.48 -5.76
CA VAL A 51 -2.35 15.37 -4.70
C VAL A 51 -2.96 16.77 -4.82
N GLY A 52 -3.54 17.28 -3.74
CA GLY A 52 -4.21 18.58 -3.71
C GLY A 52 -5.63 18.63 -4.31
N THR A 53 -6.10 17.54 -4.93
CA THR A 53 -7.49 17.39 -5.42
C THR A 53 -8.41 16.87 -4.31
N ASP A 54 -9.70 16.70 -4.59
CA ASP A 54 -10.66 16.19 -3.60
C ASP A 54 -10.48 14.70 -3.26
N LEU A 55 -9.58 14.02 -3.99
CA LEU A 55 -9.08 12.66 -3.72
C LEU A 55 -7.94 12.65 -2.69
N ASP A 56 -7.49 13.81 -2.22
CA ASP A 56 -6.49 13.98 -1.18
C ASP A 56 -7.15 14.53 0.08
N TRP A 57 -6.80 13.99 1.25
CA TRP A 57 -7.16 14.56 2.54
C TRP A 57 -6.54 15.95 2.77
N LYS A 58 -5.48 16.30 2.03
CA LYS A 58 -4.78 17.59 2.06
C LYS A 58 -4.24 17.93 3.44
N PHE A 59 -3.81 16.92 4.21
CA PHE A 59 -3.23 17.16 5.53
C PHE A 59 -2.00 18.04 5.45
N LYS A 60 -1.75 18.77 6.53
CA LYS A 60 -0.57 19.58 6.77
C LYS A 60 0.08 19.13 8.06
N THR A 61 1.40 19.15 8.09
CA THR A 61 2.14 18.86 9.32
C THR A 61 2.11 20.08 10.25
N GLU A 62 2.33 19.87 11.54
CA GLU A 62 2.78 20.97 12.41
C GLU A 62 4.10 21.56 11.88
N PRO A 63 4.39 22.85 12.13
CA PRO A 63 5.66 23.45 11.71
C PRO A 63 6.86 22.71 12.31
N GLN A 64 7.85 22.36 11.49
CA GLN A 64 9.09 21.73 11.93
C GLN A 64 10.32 22.56 11.53
N PRO A 65 11.25 22.86 12.46
CA PRO A 65 12.51 23.50 12.12
C PRO A 65 13.28 22.69 11.07
N GLY A 66 13.73 23.34 10.00
CA GLY A 66 14.51 22.72 8.92
C GLY A 66 13.69 21.94 7.87
N ALA A 67 12.38 21.84 8.03
CA ALA A 67 11.50 21.27 7.01
C ALA A 67 10.83 22.37 6.18
N CYS A 68 10.44 22.06 4.94
CA CYS A 68 9.54 22.87 4.11
C CYS A 68 9.72 24.41 4.24
N GLY A 69 10.95 24.90 4.01
CA GLY A 69 11.34 26.28 4.33
C GLY A 69 10.51 27.36 3.62
N LYS A 70 9.94 27.06 2.44
CA LYS A 70 9.06 27.98 1.69
C LYS A 70 7.69 28.19 2.35
N THR A 71 7.28 27.29 3.23
CA THR A 71 5.97 27.29 3.90
C THR A 71 6.14 27.43 5.42
N GLY A 72 7.26 28.00 5.87
CA GLY A 72 7.50 28.26 7.29
C GLY A 72 7.57 27.01 8.16
N GLY A 73 8.06 25.89 7.62
CA GLY A 73 8.13 24.63 8.37
C GLY A 73 6.94 23.69 8.17
N VAL A 74 5.89 24.13 7.47
CA VAL A 74 4.64 23.35 7.30
C VAL A 74 4.68 22.55 6.01
N CYS A 75 4.76 21.22 6.10
CA CYS A 75 4.80 20.36 4.92
C CYS A 75 3.40 19.95 4.45
N SER A 76 3.23 19.78 3.14
CA SER A 76 2.07 19.08 2.59
C SER A 76 2.22 17.59 2.85
N TRP A 77 1.15 16.95 3.32
CA TRP A 77 1.16 15.54 3.71
C TRP A 77 0.02 14.77 3.02
N PRO A 78 0.14 14.48 1.72
CA PRO A 78 -0.94 13.91 0.95
C PRO A 78 -1.34 12.52 1.46
N ARG A 79 -2.65 12.28 1.57
CA ARG A 79 -3.23 10.97 1.89
C ARG A 79 -4.44 10.74 1.01
N GLY A 80 -4.53 9.56 0.40
CA GLY A 80 -5.64 9.24 -0.50
C GLY A 80 -6.97 9.16 0.26
N LYS A 81 -7.97 9.83 -0.30
CA LYS A 81 -9.37 9.87 0.16
C LYS A 81 -10.25 9.30 -0.96
N MET A 82 -10.16 7.99 -1.15
CA MET A 82 -10.88 7.20 -2.14
C MET A 82 -10.74 5.71 -1.78
N LEU A 83 -11.53 4.84 -2.40
CA LEU A 83 -11.29 3.39 -2.35
C LEU A 83 -9.86 3.08 -2.84
N GLY A 84 -9.14 2.21 -2.12
CA GLY A 84 -7.69 1.99 -2.29
C GLY A 84 -6.82 2.95 -1.46
N GLY A 85 -7.38 4.07 -1.01
CA GLY A 85 -6.74 5.05 -0.14
C GLY A 85 -5.42 5.57 -0.70
N THR A 86 -4.39 5.66 0.13
CA THR A 86 -3.06 6.13 -0.33
C THR A 86 -2.42 5.15 -1.33
N GLY A 87 -2.86 3.89 -1.39
CA GLY A 87 -2.40 2.93 -2.40
C GLY A 87 -2.75 3.36 -3.82
N ALA A 88 -3.90 4.00 -4.03
CA ALA A 88 -4.32 4.52 -5.32
C ALA A 88 -3.61 5.84 -5.73
N MET A 89 -2.68 6.35 -4.92
CA MET A 89 -1.83 7.50 -5.24
C MET A 89 -0.32 7.20 -5.06
N THR A 90 0.06 5.91 -5.07
CA THR A 90 1.46 5.50 -4.90
C THR A 90 2.16 5.34 -6.24
N GLY A 91 3.48 5.56 -6.26
CA GLY A 91 4.34 5.29 -7.44
C GLY A 91 4.57 3.80 -7.73
N MET A 92 3.80 2.92 -7.11
CA MET A 92 3.83 1.45 -7.22
C MET A 92 5.20 0.81 -6.95
N MET A 93 6.06 1.48 -6.20
CA MET A 93 7.27 0.84 -5.67
C MET A 93 6.85 -0.28 -4.73
N TYR A 94 7.38 -1.48 -4.97
CA TYR A 94 7.14 -2.65 -4.15
C TYR A 94 8.46 -3.16 -3.57
N PHE A 95 8.50 -3.24 -2.25
CA PHE A 95 9.59 -3.85 -1.49
C PHE A 95 9.02 -4.28 -0.13
N ARG A 96 9.77 -5.13 0.57
CA ARG A 96 9.43 -5.58 1.91
C ARG A 96 10.43 -5.01 2.90
N GLY A 97 10.01 -4.89 4.16
CA GLY A 97 10.91 -4.47 5.24
C GLY A 97 12.03 -5.48 5.47
N HIS A 98 13.17 -5.01 5.98
CA HIS A 98 14.25 -5.88 6.42
C HIS A 98 13.80 -6.73 7.62
N ARG A 99 14.28 -7.99 7.70
CA ARG A 99 13.93 -8.96 8.76
C ARG A 99 14.01 -8.37 10.17
N GLN A 100 15.08 -7.63 10.45
CA GLN A 100 15.32 -7.04 11.77
C GLN A 100 14.20 -6.09 12.22
N LEU A 101 13.47 -5.44 11.30
CA LEU A 101 12.34 -4.58 11.67
C LEU A 101 11.22 -5.40 12.33
N PHE A 102 10.85 -6.53 11.73
CA PHE A 102 9.81 -7.42 12.25
C PHE A 102 10.26 -8.14 13.52
N ASP A 103 11.50 -8.66 13.53
CA ASP A 103 12.05 -9.29 14.72
C ASP A 103 12.13 -8.31 15.90
N SER A 104 12.36 -7.02 15.65
CA SER A 104 12.30 -5.99 16.69
C SER A 104 10.88 -5.75 17.22
N TRP A 105 9.85 -5.90 16.39
CA TRP A 105 8.46 -5.79 16.84
C TRP A 105 8.10 -6.95 17.77
N ALA A 106 8.51 -8.17 17.41
CA ALA A 106 8.33 -9.34 18.26
C ALA A 106 9.09 -9.18 19.59
N ALA A 107 10.34 -8.73 19.55
CA ALA A 107 11.15 -8.46 20.75
C ALA A 107 10.54 -7.35 21.64
N ALA A 108 9.80 -6.41 21.07
CA ALA A 108 9.06 -5.39 21.81
C ALA A 108 7.75 -5.91 22.43
N GLY A 109 7.48 -7.22 22.36
CA GLY A 109 6.32 -7.87 22.97
C GLY A 109 5.14 -8.12 22.03
N ASN A 110 5.29 -7.86 20.73
CA ASN A 110 4.23 -8.12 19.74
C ASN A 110 4.36 -9.56 19.21
N ALA A 111 3.84 -10.54 19.96
CA ALA A 111 3.83 -11.94 19.51
C ALA A 111 3.13 -12.10 18.15
N GLY A 112 3.65 -12.96 17.28
CA GLY A 112 3.12 -13.15 15.92
C GLY A 112 3.72 -12.22 14.85
N TRP A 113 4.61 -11.29 15.23
CA TRP A 113 5.14 -10.26 14.34
C TRP A 113 6.63 -10.42 13.99
N SER A 114 7.26 -11.55 14.33
CA SER A 114 8.63 -11.82 13.85
C SER A 114 8.63 -12.00 12.33
N TYR A 115 9.79 -11.85 11.69
CA TYR A 115 9.88 -11.96 10.23
C TYR A 115 9.39 -13.30 9.71
N GLU A 116 9.71 -14.37 10.45
CA GLU A 116 9.29 -15.73 10.12
C GLU A 116 7.76 -15.88 10.16
N GLU A 117 7.10 -15.25 11.13
CA GLU A 117 5.65 -15.30 11.28
C GLU A 117 4.91 -14.45 10.23
N VAL A 118 5.50 -13.33 9.80
CA VAL A 118 4.87 -12.44 8.79
C VAL A 118 5.17 -12.86 7.34
N LEU A 119 6.27 -13.57 7.09
CA LEU A 119 6.69 -13.96 5.74
C LEU A 119 5.60 -14.72 4.95
N PRO A 120 4.86 -15.69 5.54
CA PRO A 120 3.77 -16.37 4.84
C PRO A 120 2.68 -15.41 4.33
N TYR A 121 2.42 -14.30 5.03
CA TYR A 121 1.42 -13.31 4.60
C TYR A 121 1.93 -12.45 3.44
N PHE A 122 3.22 -12.13 3.41
CA PHE A 122 3.82 -11.47 2.25
C PHE A 122 3.75 -12.36 1.01
N ILE A 123 4.07 -13.66 1.16
CA ILE A 123 3.95 -14.64 0.07
C ILE A 123 2.49 -14.80 -0.36
N LYS A 124 1.53 -14.89 0.57
CA LYS A 124 0.09 -15.01 0.27
C LYS A 124 -0.46 -13.80 -0.50
N ALA A 125 0.06 -12.60 -0.24
CA ALA A 125 -0.39 -11.39 -0.91
C ALA A 125 0.13 -11.28 -2.35
N GLU A 126 1.34 -11.74 -2.61
CA GLU A 126 2.08 -11.46 -3.85
C GLU A 126 1.74 -12.41 -5.01
N ASN A 127 1.68 -11.83 -6.20
CA ASN A 127 1.68 -12.52 -7.49
C ASN A 127 2.76 -11.91 -8.38
N ASN A 128 3.98 -12.35 -8.14
CA ASN A 128 5.18 -11.88 -8.82
C ASN A 128 5.20 -12.40 -10.27
N LYS A 129 5.45 -11.53 -11.24
CA LYS A 129 5.57 -11.90 -12.67
C LYS A 129 7.01 -11.89 -13.19
N ASN A 130 7.99 -11.67 -12.32
CA ASN A 130 9.42 -11.64 -12.62
C ASN A 130 10.20 -12.69 -11.81
N PRO A 131 9.89 -14.00 -11.95
CA PRO A 131 10.54 -15.07 -11.20
C PRO A 131 12.07 -15.11 -11.41
N GLU A 132 12.57 -14.57 -12.52
CA GLU A 132 14.00 -14.51 -12.85
C GLU A 132 14.81 -13.56 -11.95
N LEU A 133 14.14 -12.69 -11.18
CA LEU A 133 14.79 -11.65 -10.37
C LEU A 133 14.77 -11.95 -8.87
N VAL A 134 14.14 -13.04 -8.45
CA VAL A 134 13.79 -13.26 -7.05
C VAL A 134 14.10 -14.68 -6.59
N GLU A 135 14.47 -14.82 -5.31
CA GLU A 135 14.57 -16.12 -4.66
C GLU A 135 13.18 -16.71 -4.42
N THR A 136 12.95 -17.93 -4.89
CA THR A 136 11.62 -18.55 -4.90
C THR A 136 11.03 -18.79 -3.51
N ALA A 137 11.87 -18.98 -2.49
CA ALA A 137 11.42 -19.23 -1.11
C ALA A 137 10.77 -18.02 -0.44
N TYR A 138 11.07 -16.80 -0.92
CA TYR A 138 10.56 -15.57 -0.32
C TYR A 138 9.39 -14.96 -1.10
N HIS A 139 9.06 -15.41 -2.30
CA HIS A 139 8.10 -14.74 -3.18
C HIS A 139 6.86 -15.58 -3.50
N GLY A 140 5.73 -14.90 -3.64
CA GLY A 140 4.45 -15.48 -4.03
C GLY A 140 4.13 -15.29 -5.51
N TYR A 141 3.37 -16.23 -6.09
CA TYR A 141 3.01 -16.25 -7.53
C TYR A 141 1.51 -16.41 -7.78
N GLN A 142 0.69 -16.34 -6.72
CA GLN A 142 -0.75 -16.68 -6.77
C GLN A 142 -1.63 -15.69 -6.00
N GLY A 143 -1.03 -14.71 -5.31
CA GLY A 143 -1.77 -13.73 -4.53
C GLY A 143 -2.58 -12.74 -5.40
N PRO A 144 -3.40 -11.90 -4.77
CA PRO A 144 -4.18 -10.89 -5.48
C PRO A 144 -3.34 -9.69 -5.97
N LEU A 145 -2.19 -9.42 -5.34
CA LEU A 145 -1.36 -8.27 -5.70
C LEU A 145 -0.36 -8.64 -6.81
N THR A 146 -0.67 -8.25 -8.05
CA THR A 146 0.28 -8.42 -9.16
C THR A 146 1.48 -7.49 -8.97
N VAL A 147 2.67 -8.07 -8.95
CA VAL A 147 3.95 -7.33 -8.85
C VAL A 147 4.78 -7.66 -10.07
N GLN A 148 5.19 -6.64 -10.81
CA GLN A 148 6.03 -6.79 -11.98
C GLN A 148 6.80 -5.52 -12.31
N ARG A 149 7.88 -5.66 -13.08
CA ARG A 149 8.52 -4.53 -13.77
C ARG A 149 7.55 -3.90 -14.77
N PHE A 150 7.75 -2.61 -15.05
CA PHE A 150 7.04 -1.95 -16.14
C PHE A 150 7.28 -2.71 -17.46
N SER A 151 6.19 -3.07 -18.13
CA SER A 151 6.24 -3.76 -19.42
C SER A 151 6.84 -2.88 -20.52
N HIS A 152 6.73 -1.57 -20.38
CA HIS A 152 7.35 -0.59 -21.25
C HIS A 152 8.24 0.35 -20.44
N LYS A 153 9.51 0.46 -20.86
CA LYS A 153 10.46 1.45 -20.34
C LYS A 153 11.22 2.07 -21.51
N PRO A 154 11.56 3.37 -21.45
CA PRO A 154 12.46 4.00 -22.42
C PRO A 154 13.85 3.35 -22.40
N ALA A 155 14.54 3.31 -23.54
CA ALA A 155 15.86 2.67 -23.66
C ALA A 155 16.91 3.24 -22.69
N PHE A 156 16.90 4.55 -22.41
CA PHE A 156 17.86 5.17 -21.50
C PHE A 156 17.79 4.62 -20.06
N VAL A 157 16.69 3.99 -19.68
CA VAL A 157 16.54 3.40 -18.33
C VAL A 157 17.55 2.26 -18.12
N ASP A 158 17.97 1.56 -19.18
CA ASP A 158 19.01 0.52 -19.12
C ASP A 158 20.42 1.06 -18.85
N ASP A 159 20.66 2.35 -19.11
CA ASP A 159 21.96 3.00 -18.89
C ASP A 159 22.09 3.64 -17.49
N VAL A 160 20.95 3.88 -16.82
CA VAL A 160 20.89 4.62 -15.55
C VAL A 160 20.61 3.71 -14.34
N LEU A 161 19.99 2.54 -14.56
CA LEU A 161 19.66 1.55 -13.53
C LEU A 161 20.50 0.28 -13.68
#